data_AF-A0A9P4PSV5-F1
#
_entry.id   AF-A0A9P4PSV5-F1
#
_cell.length_a   1.000
_cell.length_b   1.000
_cell.length_c   1.000
_cell.angle_alpha   90.00
_cell.angle_beta   90.00
_cell.angle_gamma   90.00
#
_symmetry.space_group_name_H-M   'P 1'
#
loop_
_entity.id
_entity.type
_entity.pdbx_description
1 polymer ?
#
loop_
_entity_poly.entity_id
_entity_poly.type
_entity_poly.pdbx_seq_one_letter_code
_entity_poly.pdbx_strand_id
1 'polypeptide(L)'
;MKYPDINDMDAMTPRSKYYGFTSPETCDLFGFQMSEMPKVMNRRWYQIEHVLEWQTVADSFTWIRDKKKTGKVFENPKEGTTDKVDFCVYWKGTWTGANPKAFSIDQSAPQTVEQHLSEAYPSLQHTPHEFVWLEATINSPMWAYKAADEDSGIFSTKSKRLEIEGGPRRRKNIDTTKESYVDLKNLLGARKYMRNPDIAKILKKQDAWVSQGMGALWKEYMDERFRIAHARTEKDMDTYIKMLRNAWSRGPTTDPAQKAFAQQIGKLNSEWMKEKRNPWRKPW
;
A
#
# COMPACT_ATOMS: atom_id res chain seq x y z
N MET A 1 -16.44 7.93 14.55
CA MET A 1 -16.12 6.66 13.88
C MET A 1 -14.97 5.97 14.63
N LYS A 2 -15.11 4.72 15.07
CA LYS A 2 -13.98 3.99 15.70
C LYS A 2 -13.28 3.17 14.61
N TYR A 3 -12.09 3.62 14.19
CA TYR A 3 -11.20 2.81 13.38
C TYR A 3 -10.64 1.69 14.27
N PRO A 4 -10.64 0.43 13.83
CA PRO A 4 -10.17 -0.66 14.68
C PRO A 4 -8.68 -0.49 15.00
N ASP A 5 -8.29 -0.93 16.20
CA ASP A 5 -6.88 -1.01 16.63
C ASP A 5 -6.45 -2.45 16.95
N ILE A 6 -5.21 -2.64 17.41
CA ILE A 6 -4.64 -3.95 17.76
C ILE A 6 -5.48 -4.74 18.79
N ASN A 7 -6.26 -4.06 19.63
CA ASN A 7 -7.14 -4.68 20.61
C ASN A 7 -8.49 -5.09 20.00
N ASP A 8 -8.85 -4.56 18.83
CA ASP A 8 -10.09 -4.87 18.13
C ASP A 8 -9.97 -6.06 17.14
N MET A 9 -8.80 -6.72 17.10
CA MET A 9 -8.52 -7.91 16.26
C MET A 9 -9.62 -8.97 16.27
N ASP A 10 -10.14 -9.26 17.46
CA ASP A 10 -11.11 -10.33 17.68
C ASP A 10 -12.56 -9.83 17.46
N ALA A 11 -12.76 -8.51 17.45
CA ALA A 11 -14.07 -7.87 17.30
C ALA A 11 -14.48 -7.69 15.81
N MET A 12 -13.56 -7.86 14.87
CA MET A 12 -13.84 -7.79 13.44
C MET A 12 -14.60 -9.05 12.97
N THR A 13 -15.88 -8.88 12.65
CA THR A 13 -16.78 -9.97 12.24
C THR A 13 -17.09 -9.96 10.73
N PRO A 14 -17.35 -11.12 10.11
CA PRO A 14 -17.15 -12.47 10.62
C PRO A 14 -15.76 -12.97 10.19
N ARG A 15 -14.81 -13.00 11.15
CA ARG A 15 -13.42 -13.50 11.01
C ARG A 15 -12.47 -12.53 10.30
N SER A 16 -11.55 -11.97 11.08
CA SER A 16 -10.36 -11.24 10.59
C SER A 16 -9.63 -12.05 9.51
N LYS A 17 -9.48 -11.46 8.32
CA LYS A 17 -8.63 -12.02 7.26
C LYS A 17 -7.18 -11.63 7.53
N TYR A 18 -6.27 -12.60 7.44
CA TYR A 18 -4.84 -12.39 7.59
C TYR A 18 -4.15 -12.62 6.25
N TYR A 19 -3.42 -11.63 5.77
CA TYR A 19 -2.55 -11.77 4.60
C TYR A 19 -1.10 -11.59 5.04
N GLY A 20 -0.27 -12.58 4.71
CA GLY A 20 1.12 -12.63 5.16
C GLY A 20 1.83 -13.84 4.60
N PHE A 21 2.98 -14.19 5.18
CA PHE A 21 3.58 -15.50 4.93
C PHE A 21 2.65 -16.61 5.46
N THR A 22 2.27 -17.57 4.61
CA THR A 22 1.36 -18.66 5.02
C THR A 22 2.05 -19.72 5.87
N SER A 23 3.38 -19.71 5.89
CA SER A 23 4.22 -20.52 6.76
C SER A 23 5.37 -19.63 7.22
N PRO A 24 5.48 -19.31 8.53
CA PRO A 24 6.52 -18.42 9.03
C PRO A 24 7.94 -18.90 8.70
N GLU A 25 8.12 -20.22 8.66
CA GLU A 25 9.35 -20.89 8.27
C GLU A 25 9.55 -20.96 6.75
N THR A 26 8.47 -20.96 5.96
CA THR A 26 8.53 -20.98 4.51
C THR A 26 8.32 -19.58 3.96
N CYS A 27 9.46 -18.93 3.80
CA CYS A 27 9.61 -17.59 3.24
C CYS A 27 8.84 -17.33 1.92
N ASP A 28 8.48 -18.33 1.12
CA ASP A 28 8.10 -18.09 -0.28
C ASP A 28 6.59 -18.23 -0.57
N LEU A 29 5.77 -18.52 0.45
CA LEU A 29 4.33 -18.69 0.29
C LEU A 29 3.58 -17.52 0.91
N PHE A 30 2.88 -16.75 0.07
CA PHE A 30 2.00 -15.65 0.46
C PHE A 30 0.56 -16.01 0.17
N GLY A 31 -0.35 -15.58 1.04
CA GLY A 31 -1.77 -15.78 0.81
C GLY A 31 -2.61 -15.46 2.02
N PHE A 32 -3.92 -15.51 1.82
CA PHE A 32 -4.86 -15.51 2.93
C PHE A 32 -4.75 -16.83 3.69
N GLN A 33 -4.55 -16.76 4.99
CA GLN A 33 -4.56 -17.95 5.84
C GLN A 33 -6.04 -18.34 6.09
N MET A 34 -6.41 -19.54 5.65
CA MET A 34 -7.80 -20.05 5.66
C MET A 34 -8.17 -20.82 6.96
N SER A 35 -7.24 -20.99 7.91
CA SER A 35 -7.52 -21.78 9.11
C SER A 35 -8.23 -20.98 10.20
N GLU A 36 -8.97 -21.69 11.07
CA GLU A 36 -9.44 -21.16 12.35
C GLU A 36 -8.25 -20.56 13.09
N MET A 37 -8.29 -19.23 13.24
CA MET A 37 -7.26 -18.36 13.81
C MET A 37 -5.83 -18.90 13.64
N PRO A 38 -5.09 -18.49 12.60
CA PRO A 38 -3.64 -18.48 12.77
C PRO A 38 -3.39 -17.75 14.09
N LYS A 39 -2.85 -18.46 15.09
CA LYS A 39 -2.32 -17.83 16.28
C LYS A 39 -1.28 -16.88 15.73
N VAL A 40 -1.68 -15.63 15.55
CA VAL A 40 -0.81 -14.56 15.11
C VAL A 40 0.33 -14.60 16.11
N MET A 41 1.49 -15.13 15.70
CA MET A 41 2.55 -15.47 16.66
C MET A 41 2.95 -14.23 17.47
N ASN A 42 2.77 -13.05 16.87
CA ASN A 42 2.80 -11.77 17.54
C ASN A 42 1.88 -10.77 16.85
N ARG A 43 0.82 -10.29 17.52
CA ARG A 43 -0.11 -9.27 17.00
C ARG A 43 0.61 -8.01 16.50
N ARG A 44 1.78 -7.68 17.07
CA ARG A 44 2.59 -6.52 16.68
C ARG A 44 3.25 -6.64 15.31
N TRP A 45 3.24 -7.83 14.70
CA TRP A 45 3.77 -8.04 13.36
C TRP A 45 2.76 -7.72 12.26
N TYR A 46 1.51 -7.50 12.63
CA TYR A 46 0.44 -7.17 11.71
C TYR A 46 -0.06 -5.76 11.97
N GLN A 47 -0.48 -5.12 10.90
CA GLN A 47 -1.17 -3.84 10.92
C GLN A 47 -2.58 -4.08 10.40
N ILE A 48 -3.54 -3.33 10.96
CA ILE A 48 -4.84 -3.20 10.35
C ILE A 48 -4.64 -2.39 9.09
N GLU A 49 -4.88 -3.04 7.98
CA GLU A 49 -4.97 -2.39 6.70
C GLU A 49 -6.45 -2.28 6.36
N HIS A 50 -6.89 -1.06 6.09
CA HIS A 50 -8.04 -0.91 5.21
C HIS A 50 -7.52 -1.02 3.79
N VAL A 51 -8.15 -1.87 2.97
CA VAL A 51 -7.79 -2.07 1.56
C VAL A 51 -7.61 -0.75 0.79
N LEU A 52 -8.30 0.31 1.21
CA LEU A 52 -8.00 1.69 0.80
C LEU A 52 -7.70 2.60 1.99
N GLU A 53 -6.43 2.65 2.39
CA GLU A 53 -5.99 3.47 3.51
C GLU A 53 -6.40 4.95 3.39
N TRP A 54 -6.80 5.56 4.51
CA TRP A 54 -7.16 6.99 4.58
C TRP A 54 -6.04 7.91 4.06
N GLN A 55 -4.78 7.48 4.18
CA GLN A 55 -3.64 8.17 3.59
C GLN A 55 -3.77 8.29 2.07
N THR A 56 -4.23 7.24 1.37
CA THR A 56 -4.45 7.27 -0.09
C THR A 56 -5.48 8.33 -0.46
N VAL A 57 -6.49 8.51 0.39
CA VAL A 57 -7.54 9.51 0.26
C VAL A 57 -6.97 10.91 0.47
N ALA A 58 -6.26 11.14 1.57
CA ALA A 58 -5.60 12.41 1.87
C ALA A 58 -4.59 12.81 0.77
N ASP A 59 -3.83 11.84 0.25
CA ASP A 59 -2.88 12.03 -0.84
C ASP A 59 -3.59 12.41 -2.15
N SER A 60 -4.80 11.91 -2.39
CA SER A 60 -5.59 12.30 -3.55
C SER A 60 -5.97 13.78 -3.51
N PHE A 61 -6.31 14.34 -2.34
CA PHE A 61 -6.59 15.78 -2.20
C PHE A 61 -5.35 16.62 -2.39
N THR A 62 -4.21 16.16 -1.88
CA THR A 62 -2.90 16.77 -2.13
C THR A 62 -2.59 16.79 -3.62
N TRP A 63 -2.82 15.68 -4.32
CA TRP A 63 -2.66 15.58 -5.77
C TRP A 63 -3.62 16.50 -6.54
N ILE A 64 -4.90 16.59 -6.14
CA ILE A 64 -5.87 17.51 -6.76
C ILE A 64 -5.39 18.96 -6.62
N ARG A 65 -4.97 19.35 -5.41
CA ARG A 65 -4.40 20.68 -5.15
C ARG A 65 -3.22 20.97 -6.07
N ASP A 66 -2.25 20.06 -6.08
CA ASP A 66 -0.93 20.31 -6.68
C ASP A 66 -0.92 20.16 -8.20
N LYS A 67 -1.81 19.33 -8.77
CA LYS A 67 -1.82 19.03 -10.20
C LYS A 67 -3.06 19.49 -10.96
N LYS A 68 -4.22 19.62 -10.29
CA LYS A 68 -5.51 19.89 -10.97
C LYS A 68 -6.07 21.27 -10.66
N LYS A 69 -5.74 21.80 -9.50
CA LYS A 69 -6.21 23.09 -8.98
C LYS A 69 -5.06 24.04 -8.64
N THR A 70 -3.87 23.79 -9.19
CA THR A 70 -2.68 24.63 -9.01
C THR A 70 -2.98 26.07 -9.38
N GLY A 71 -2.71 27.00 -8.45
CA GLY A 71 -2.96 28.44 -8.65
C GLY A 71 -4.44 28.84 -8.75
N LYS A 72 -5.39 27.92 -8.58
CA LYS A 72 -6.81 28.24 -8.56
C LYS A 72 -7.21 28.74 -7.18
N VAL A 73 -8.05 29.77 -7.18
CA VAL A 73 -8.68 30.33 -5.99
C VAL A 73 -10.19 30.08 -6.05
N PHE A 74 -10.82 29.98 -4.88
CA PHE A 74 -12.22 29.63 -4.69
C PHE A 74 -12.87 30.64 -3.77
N GLU A 75 -14.18 30.84 -3.90
CA GLU A 75 -14.94 31.67 -2.95
C GLU A 75 -14.79 31.09 -1.54
N ASN A 76 -14.49 31.94 -0.56
CA ASN A 76 -14.32 31.52 0.82
C ASN A 76 -15.65 30.94 1.34
N PRO A 77 -15.67 29.67 1.82
CA PRO A 77 -16.90 29.07 2.33
C PRO A 77 -17.40 29.70 3.63
N LYS A 78 -16.60 30.55 4.29
CA LYS A 78 -16.99 31.31 5.47
C LYS A 78 -18.04 32.36 5.12
N GLU A 79 -19.19 32.28 5.76
CA GLU A 79 -20.29 33.23 5.59
C GLU A 79 -19.85 34.67 5.86
N GLY A 80 -20.38 35.61 5.07
CA GLY A 80 -20.10 37.04 5.21
C GLY A 80 -18.73 37.49 4.70
N THR A 81 -17.97 36.62 4.03
CA THR A 81 -16.70 36.98 3.37
C THR A 81 -16.84 36.92 1.86
N THR A 82 -16.15 37.81 1.16
CA THR A 82 -16.01 37.80 -0.33
C THR A 82 -14.59 37.46 -0.75
N ASP A 83 -13.75 37.07 0.22
CA ASP A 83 -12.37 36.71 -0.02
C ASP A 83 -12.30 35.46 -0.89
N LYS A 84 -11.26 35.38 -1.72
CA LYS A 84 -10.92 34.15 -2.42
C LYS A 84 -9.79 33.45 -1.69
N VAL A 85 -9.89 32.14 -1.58
CA VAL A 85 -8.97 31.30 -0.83
C VAL A 85 -8.42 30.18 -1.69
N ASP A 86 -7.29 29.61 -1.31
CA ASP A 86 -6.75 28.44 -1.98
C ASP A 86 -7.62 27.18 -1.77
N PHE A 87 -7.32 26.13 -2.53
CA PHE A 87 -8.04 24.86 -2.46
C PHE A 87 -8.07 24.25 -1.05
N CYS A 88 -6.98 24.32 -0.28
CA CYS A 88 -6.93 23.73 1.05
C CYS A 88 -7.85 24.46 2.03
N VAL A 89 -7.84 25.80 2.01
CA VAL A 89 -8.70 26.61 2.87
C VAL A 89 -10.16 26.44 2.47
N TYR A 90 -10.45 26.46 1.17
CA TYR A 90 -11.78 26.17 0.63
C TYR A 90 -12.28 24.80 1.12
N TRP A 91 -11.47 23.76 0.92
CA TRP A 91 -11.82 22.39 1.28
C TRP A 91 -12.07 22.22 2.77
N LYS A 92 -11.14 22.68 3.62
CA LYS A 92 -11.29 22.62 5.08
C LYS A 92 -12.53 23.37 5.57
N GLY A 93 -12.79 24.55 5.01
CA GLY A 93 -13.97 25.34 5.35
C GLY A 93 -15.28 24.67 4.97
N THR A 94 -15.28 23.86 3.91
CA THR A 94 -16.44 23.02 3.54
C THR A 94 -16.59 21.75 4.39
N TRP A 95 -15.49 21.22 4.95
CA TRP A 95 -15.46 19.90 5.60
C TRP A 95 -15.57 19.93 7.13
N THR A 96 -14.89 20.87 7.81
CA THR A 96 -14.68 20.83 9.27
C THR A 96 -14.94 22.17 9.96
N GLY A 97 -15.71 23.07 9.35
CA GLY A 97 -16.04 24.40 9.90
C GLY A 97 -17.13 24.38 10.97
N ALA A 98 -17.37 25.53 11.62
CA ALA A 98 -18.42 25.69 12.63
C ALA A 98 -19.85 25.41 12.10
N ASN A 99 -20.04 25.59 10.80
CA ASN A 99 -21.28 25.29 10.07
C ASN A 99 -20.94 24.37 8.87
N PRO A 100 -20.69 23.06 9.10
CA PRO A 100 -20.39 22.16 8.00
C PRO A 100 -21.59 22.12 7.04
N LYS A 101 -21.34 22.38 5.76
CA LYS A 101 -22.42 22.36 4.76
C LYS A 101 -22.85 20.93 4.50
N ALA A 102 -24.13 20.65 4.73
CA ALA A 102 -24.72 19.39 4.31
C ALA A 102 -24.99 19.41 2.80
N PHE A 103 -24.80 18.28 2.14
CA PHE A 103 -25.13 18.10 0.74
C PHE A 103 -25.62 16.68 0.49
N SER A 104 -26.46 16.51 -0.53
CA SER A 104 -26.99 15.20 -0.94
C SER A 104 -26.06 14.53 -1.95
N ILE A 105 -26.02 13.21 -1.90
CA ILE A 105 -25.32 12.34 -2.84
C ILE A 105 -26.37 11.38 -3.41
N ASP A 106 -26.52 11.28 -4.73
CA ASP A 106 -27.49 10.36 -5.39
C ASP A 106 -28.92 10.40 -4.80
N GLN A 107 -29.44 11.61 -4.57
CA GLN A 107 -30.78 11.85 -3.98
C GLN A 107 -30.94 11.39 -2.51
N SER A 108 -29.83 11.10 -1.81
CA SER A 108 -29.86 10.85 -0.37
C SER A 108 -30.22 12.11 0.44
N ALA A 109 -30.58 11.91 1.70
CA ALA A 109 -30.75 13.02 2.64
C ALA A 109 -29.46 13.86 2.71
N PRO A 110 -29.54 15.20 2.77
CA PRO A 110 -28.36 16.03 2.92
C PRO A 110 -27.60 15.65 4.20
N GLN A 111 -26.32 15.32 4.05
CA GLN A 111 -25.44 14.92 5.13
C GLN A 111 -24.19 15.78 5.13
N THR A 112 -23.60 15.96 6.31
CA THR A 112 -22.27 16.57 6.41
C THR A 112 -21.22 15.64 5.81
N VAL A 113 -20.07 16.20 5.48
CA VAL A 113 -18.91 15.41 5.05
C VAL A 113 -18.60 14.29 6.04
N GLU A 114 -18.57 14.58 7.34
CA GLU A 114 -18.24 13.59 8.36
C GLU A 114 -19.24 12.41 8.34
N GLN A 115 -20.52 12.71 8.12
CA GLN A 115 -21.56 11.69 7.98
C GLN A 115 -21.35 10.84 6.72
N HIS A 116 -21.14 11.48 5.56
CA HIS A 116 -20.82 10.77 4.31
C HIS A 116 -19.59 9.89 4.45
N LEU A 117 -18.53 10.38 5.09
CA LEU A 117 -17.33 9.59 5.36
C LEU A 117 -17.62 8.43 6.32
N SER A 118 -18.44 8.64 7.35
CA SER A 118 -18.77 7.59 8.31
C SER A 118 -19.60 6.46 7.68
N GLU A 119 -20.37 6.76 6.64
CA GLU A 119 -21.15 5.79 5.87
C GLU A 119 -20.36 5.13 4.73
N ALA A 120 -19.37 5.83 4.17
CA ALA A 120 -18.58 5.30 3.06
C ALA A 120 -17.37 4.48 3.52
N TYR A 121 -16.77 4.81 4.67
CA TYR A 121 -15.55 4.16 5.14
C TYR A 121 -15.87 3.01 6.10
N PRO A 122 -15.05 1.95 6.09
CA PRO A 122 -15.23 0.89 7.05
C PRO A 122 -14.87 1.35 8.47
N SER A 123 -15.59 0.78 9.41
CA SER A 123 -15.40 0.89 10.85
C SER A 123 -15.79 -0.44 11.51
N LEU A 124 -15.64 -0.53 12.83
CA LEU A 124 -16.14 -1.71 13.55
C LEU A 124 -17.67 -1.87 13.43
N GLN A 125 -18.39 -0.78 13.15
CA GLN A 125 -19.85 -0.76 13.03
C GLN A 125 -20.34 -0.79 11.58
N HIS A 126 -19.45 -0.57 10.60
CA HIS A 126 -19.80 -0.43 9.20
C HIS A 126 -18.77 -1.13 8.32
N THR A 127 -19.16 -2.13 7.52
CA THR A 127 -18.26 -2.93 6.66
C THR A 127 -16.95 -3.47 7.31
N PRO A 128 -16.98 -4.04 8.54
CA PRO A 128 -15.77 -4.52 9.23
C PRO A 128 -14.99 -5.62 8.50
N HIS A 129 -15.61 -6.26 7.50
CA HIS A 129 -15.02 -7.29 6.66
C HIS A 129 -14.11 -6.74 5.53
N GLU A 130 -14.07 -5.41 5.34
CA GLU A 130 -13.14 -4.74 4.41
C GLU A 130 -11.75 -4.52 5.01
N PHE A 131 -11.61 -4.70 6.32
CA PHE A 131 -10.30 -4.68 6.97
C PHE A 131 -9.59 -6.01 6.80
N VAL A 132 -8.28 -5.93 6.57
CA VAL A 132 -7.37 -7.06 6.49
C VAL A 132 -6.23 -6.82 7.46
N TRP A 133 -5.81 -7.87 8.16
CA TRP A 133 -4.55 -7.84 8.89
C TRP A 133 -3.43 -8.16 7.91
N LEU A 134 -2.71 -7.12 7.51
CA LEU A 134 -1.56 -7.26 6.64
C LEU A 134 -0.29 -7.29 7.49
N GLU A 135 0.59 -8.24 7.20
CA GLU A 135 1.90 -8.27 7.84
C GLU A 135 2.65 -6.96 7.57
N ALA A 136 3.13 -6.30 8.63
CA ALA A 136 3.67 -4.93 8.57
C ALA A 136 4.83 -4.79 7.57
N THR A 137 5.61 -5.87 7.43
CA THR A 137 6.73 -5.98 6.50
C THR A 137 6.30 -5.99 5.03
N ILE A 138 5.12 -6.55 4.72
CA ILE A 138 4.49 -6.51 3.39
C ILE A 138 3.79 -5.17 3.15
N ASN A 139 3.19 -4.59 4.20
CA ASN A 139 2.51 -3.30 4.10
C ASN A 139 3.50 -2.15 3.81
N SER A 140 4.67 -2.16 4.44
CA SER A 140 5.67 -1.08 4.34
C SER A 140 6.11 -0.75 2.88
N PRO A 141 6.46 -1.72 2.01
CA PRO A 141 6.75 -1.45 0.61
C PRO A 141 5.57 -0.87 -0.18
N MET A 142 4.32 -1.16 0.20
CA MET A 142 3.17 -0.49 -0.42
C MET A 142 3.16 1.00 -0.09
N TRP A 143 3.71 1.44 1.03
CA TRP A 143 3.66 2.86 1.37
C TRP A 143 4.71 3.67 0.61
N ALA A 144 5.79 3.02 0.17
CA ALA A 144 6.90 3.68 -0.48
C ALA A 144 6.56 4.30 -1.85
N TYR A 145 5.51 3.84 -2.55
CA TYR A 145 5.10 4.45 -3.84
C TYR A 145 4.53 5.87 -3.71
N LYS A 146 4.14 6.30 -2.51
CA LYS A 146 3.41 7.56 -2.29
C LYS A 146 4.29 8.81 -2.40
N ALA A 147 5.57 8.72 -2.04
CA ALA A 147 6.42 9.89 -1.75
C ALA A 147 7.52 10.22 -2.78
N ALA A 148 7.65 9.48 -3.88
CA ALA A 148 8.76 9.70 -4.81
C ALA A 148 8.37 9.53 -6.28
N ASP A 149 9.21 10.08 -7.16
CA ASP A 149 9.03 10.07 -8.61
C ASP A 149 9.11 8.63 -9.19
N GLU A 150 8.72 8.48 -10.45
CA GLU A 150 8.72 7.17 -11.13
C GLU A 150 10.10 6.61 -11.36
N ASP A 151 11.08 7.50 -11.45
CA ASP A 151 12.47 7.15 -11.65
C ASP A 151 13.15 6.76 -10.34
N SER A 152 12.51 6.94 -9.18
CA SER A 152 13.03 6.46 -7.90
C SER A 152 12.68 4.98 -7.68
N GLY A 153 13.63 4.19 -7.19
CA GLY A 153 13.31 2.88 -6.62
C GLY A 153 12.41 3.01 -5.38
N ILE A 154 11.71 1.96 -4.99
CA ILE A 154 11.10 1.84 -3.65
C ILE A 154 12.19 1.92 -2.58
N PHE A 155 13.30 1.23 -2.82
CA PHE A 155 14.47 1.23 -1.97
C PHE A 155 15.56 2.13 -2.53
N SER A 156 16.33 2.76 -1.63
CA SER A 156 17.53 3.51 -2.01
C SER A 156 18.56 2.59 -2.66
N THR A 157 18.89 2.84 -3.93
CA THR A 157 19.90 2.07 -4.67
C THR A 157 21.26 2.08 -4.00
N LYS A 158 21.65 3.19 -3.39
CA LYS A 158 22.91 3.30 -2.64
C LYS A 158 22.90 2.37 -1.41
N SER A 159 21.81 2.38 -0.63
CA SER A 159 21.68 1.52 0.55
C SER A 159 21.67 0.05 0.16
N LYS A 160 20.82 -0.32 -0.81
CA LYS A 160 20.69 -1.70 -1.28
C LYS A 160 21.98 -2.24 -1.88
N ARG A 161 22.71 -1.43 -2.65
CA ARG A 161 24.03 -1.83 -3.13
C ARG A 161 24.99 -2.12 -1.98
N LEU A 162 25.06 -1.24 -0.99
CA LEU A 162 25.94 -1.42 0.18
C LEU A 162 25.57 -2.67 1.00
N GLU A 163 24.28 -2.97 1.13
CA GLU A 163 23.76 -4.15 1.83
C GLU A 163 24.05 -5.47 1.08
N ILE A 164 23.97 -5.46 -0.26
CA ILE A 164 24.13 -6.65 -1.11
C ILE A 164 25.59 -6.93 -1.45
N GLU A 165 26.32 -5.91 -1.86
CA GLU A 165 27.67 -6.02 -2.44
C GLU A 165 28.76 -5.62 -1.44
N GLY A 166 28.40 -4.97 -0.32
CA GLY A 166 29.35 -4.30 0.55
C GLY A 166 29.79 -2.95 -0.03
N GLY A 167 30.90 -2.42 0.48
CA GLY A 167 31.49 -1.16 0.02
C GLY A 167 32.96 -1.06 0.40
N PRO A 168 33.63 0.07 0.10
CA PRO A 168 35.07 0.22 0.31
C PRO A 168 35.52 -0.05 1.76
N ARG A 169 34.64 0.22 2.73
CA ARG A 169 34.90 0.01 4.17
C ARG A 169 34.03 -1.06 4.81
N ARG A 170 33.11 -1.67 4.06
CA ARG A 170 32.16 -2.67 4.57
C ARG A 170 32.30 -3.93 3.74
N ARG A 171 32.84 -4.99 4.35
CA ARG A 171 32.85 -6.30 3.69
C ARG A 171 31.42 -6.76 3.46
N LYS A 172 31.23 -7.43 2.34
CA LYS A 172 30.01 -8.15 2.01
C LYS A 172 29.66 -9.12 3.16
N ASN A 173 28.42 -9.07 3.63
CA ASN A 173 27.95 -9.83 4.80
C ASN A 173 26.61 -10.51 4.46
N ILE A 174 26.53 -11.83 4.70
CA ILE A 174 25.37 -12.62 4.29
C ILE A 174 24.10 -12.25 5.06
N ASP A 175 24.21 -11.88 6.34
CA ASP A 175 23.06 -11.54 7.17
C ASP A 175 22.46 -10.20 6.78
N THR A 176 23.30 -9.18 6.54
CA THR A 176 22.85 -7.91 5.95
C THR A 176 22.22 -8.14 4.57
N THR A 177 22.80 -9.00 3.73
CA THR A 177 22.20 -9.25 2.42
C THR A 177 20.89 -10.02 2.51
N LYS A 178 20.69 -10.88 3.53
CA LYS A 178 19.40 -11.53 3.78
C LYS A 178 18.30 -10.52 4.10
N GLU A 179 18.59 -9.42 4.78
CA GLU A 179 17.62 -8.33 4.99
C GLU A 179 17.16 -7.74 3.65
N SER A 180 18.12 -7.44 2.75
CA SER A 180 17.82 -7.03 1.37
C SER A 180 17.00 -8.06 0.60
N TYR A 181 17.28 -9.35 0.75
CA TYR A 181 16.49 -10.42 0.14
C TYR A 181 15.05 -10.45 0.68
N VAL A 182 14.88 -10.29 2.00
CA VAL A 182 13.56 -10.21 2.65
C VAL A 182 12.76 -9.01 2.14
N ASP A 183 13.39 -7.85 1.94
CA ASP A 183 12.72 -6.68 1.39
C ASP A 183 12.15 -6.92 -0.01
N LEU A 184 12.90 -7.60 -0.89
CA LEU A 184 12.40 -7.97 -2.23
C LEU A 184 11.26 -9.00 -2.16
N LYS A 185 11.30 -9.89 -1.18
CA LYS A 185 10.18 -10.82 -0.93
C LYS A 185 8.94 -10.07 -0.48
N ASN A 186 9.08 -9.12 0.43
CA ASN A 186 7.96 -8.30 0.88
C ASN A 186 7.35 -7.52 -0.29
N LEU A 187 8.20 -6.97 -1.15
CA LEU A 187 7.76 -6.29 -2.37
C LEU A 187 7.02 -7.22 -3.34
N LEU A 188 7.49 -8.46 -3.52
CA LEU A 188 6.76 -9.50 -4.27
C LEU A 188 5.41 -9.82 -3.61
N GLY A 189 5.38 -9.95 -2.29
CA GLY A 189 4.18 -10.21 -1.49
C GLY A 189 3.12 -9.11 -1.66
N ALA A 190 3.56 -7.84 -1.63
CA ALA A 190 2.71 -6.67 -1.87
C ALA A 190 2.10 -6.67 -3.28
N ARG A 191 2.88 -7.00 -4.31
CA ARG A 191 2.34 -7.14 -5.68
C ARG A 191 1.29 -8.27 -5.75
N LYS A 192 1.58 -9.43 -5.15
CA LYS A 192 0.64 -10.56 -5.10
C LYS A 192 -0.65 -10.19 -4.34
N TYR A 193 -0.54 -9.40 -3.28
CA TYR A 193 -1.67 -8.90 -2.50
C TYR A 193 -2.60 -8.04 -3.36
N MET A 194 -2.03 -7.05 -4.05
CA MET A 194 -2.79 -6.15 -4.94
C MET A 194 -3.45 -6.85 -6.13
N ARG A 195 -2.96 -8.04 -6.51
CA ARG A 195 -3.56 -8.89 -7.55
C ARG A 195 -4.56 -9.90 -7.01
N ASN A 196 -4.72 -10.01 -5.71
CA ASN A 196 -5.62 -10.97 -5.12
C ASN A 196 -7.08 -10.63 -5.51
N PRO A 197 -7.86 -11.58 -6.04
CA PRO A 197 -9.24 -11.33 -6.46
C PRO A 197 -10.15 -10.78 -5.36
N ASP A 198 -9.93 -11.15 -4.09
CA ASP A 198 -10.70 -10.63 -2.96
C ASP A 198 -10.41 -9.15 -2.71
N ILE A 199 -9.14 -8.76 -2.80
CA ILE A 199 -8.71 -7.36 -2.69
C ILE A 199 -9.26 -6.55 -3.85
N ALA A 200 -9.16 -7.06 -5.08
CA ALA A 200 -9.75 -6.41 -6.24
C ALA A 200 -11.27 -6.25 -6.12
N LYS A 201 -11.96 -7.26 -5.56
CA LYS A 201 -13.41 -7.19 -5.32
C LYS A 201 -13.78 -6.10 -4.31
N ILE A 202 -12.98 -5.89 -3.28
CA ILE A 202 -13.19 -4.81 -2.30
C ILE A 202 -12.96 -3.46 -2.98
N LEU A 203 -11.83 -3.28 -3.68
CA LEU A 203 -11.49 -2.02 -4.35
C LEU A 203 -12.53 -1.59 -5.40
N LYS A 204 -13.12 -2.53 -6.16
CA LYS A 204 -14.20 -2.21 -7.13
C LYS A 204 -15.48 -1.71 -6.49
N LYS A 205 -15.75 -2.11 -5.24
CA LYS A 205 -16.96 -1.67 -4.53
C LYS A 205 -16.82 -0.26 -3.97
N GLN A 206 -15.59 0.22 -3.79
CA GLN A 206 -15.29 1.52 -3.21
C GLN A 206 -15.44 2.66 -4.23
N ASP A 207 -16.61 2.71 -4.87
CA ASP A 207 -16.99 3.74 -5.84
C ASP A 207 -17.56 5.01 -5.17
N ALA A 208 -17.29 5.19 -3.88
CA ALA A 208 -17.83 6.27 -3.04
C ALA A 208 -17.52 7.69 -3.55
N TRP A 209 -16.63 7.82 -4.52
CA TRP A 209 -16.22 9.09 -5.12
C TRP A 209 -17.03 9.49 -6.34
N VAL A 210 -17.66 8.54 -7.05
CA VAL A 210 -18.51 8.83 -8.22
C VAL A 210 -19.69 9.68 -7.80
N SER A 211 -20.33 9.27 -6.72
CA SER A 211 -21.51 9.92 -6.15
C SER A 211 -21.21 11.35 -5.63
N GLN A 212 -19.95 11.62 -5.27
CA GLN A 212 -19.44 12.96 -4.90
C GLN A 212 -18.99 13.82 -6.11
N GLY A 213 -19.19 13.34 -7.34
CA GLY A 213 -18.71 14.02 -8.56
C GLY A 213 -17.19 14.04 -8.69
N MET A 214 -16.46 13.31 -7.85
CA MET A 214 -15.00 13.24 -7.84
C MET A 214 -14.46 11.96 -8.50
N GLY A 215 -15.33 11.05 -8.94
CA GLY A 215 -14.96 9.74 -9.48
C GLY A 215 -13.93 9.82 -10.61
N ALA A 216 -14.04 10.81 -11.51
CA ALA A 216 -13.06 11.00 -12.59
C ALA A 216 -11.66 11.40 -12.07
N LEU A 217 -11.59 12.34 -11.13
CA LEU A 217 -10.32 12.79 -10.52
C LEU A 217 -9.70 11.68 -9.67
N TRP A 218 -10.54 10.95 -8.94
CA TRP A 218 -10.11 9.80 -8.14
C TRP A 218 -9.53 8.69 -9.01
N LYS A 219 -10.22 8.32 -10.10
CA LYS A 219 -9.74 7.31 -11.05
C LYS A 219 -8.42 7.72 -11.68
N GLU A 220 -8.29 8.99 -12.08
CA GLU A 220 -7.03 9.51 -12.62
C GLU A 220 -5.88 9.45 -11.60
N TYR A 221 -6.14 9.84 -10.35
CA TYR A 221 -5.18 9.72 -9.26
C TYR A 221 -4.75 8.26 -9.02
N MET A 222 -5.72 7.35 -8.89
CA MET A 222 -5.45 5.93 -8.67
C MET A 222 -4.67 5.32 -9.85
N ASP A 223 -5.01 5.68 -11.08
CA ASP A 223 -4.30 5.27 -12.29
C ASP A 223 -2.84 5.73 -12.30
N GLU A 224 -2.58 6.97 -11.89
CA GLU A 224 -1.22 7.49 -11.76
C GLU A 224 -0.44 6.73 -10.68
N ARG A 225 -1.03 6.53 -9.49
CA ARG A 225 -0.39 5.80 -8.39
C ARG A 225 -0.12 4.34 -8.73
N PHE A 226 -1.02 3.69 -9.46
CA PHE A 226 -0.82 2.36 -9.99
C PHE A 226 0.42 2.28 -10.87
N ARG A 227 0.53 3.22 -11.82
CA ARG A 227 1.62 3.27 -12.79
C ARG A 227 2.97 3.48 -12.10
N ILE A 228 3.03 4.41 -11.13
CA ILE A 228 4.20 4.65 -10.29
C ILE A 228 4.57 3.37 -9.52
N ALA A 229 3.62 2.76 -8.80
CA ALA A 229 3.86 1.54 -8.03
C ALA A 229 4.35 0.38 -8.92
N HIS A 230 3.77 0.23 -10.11
CA HIS A 230 4.18 -0.75 -11.10
C HIS A 230 5.63 -0.56 -11.54
N ALA A 231 5.97 0.63 -12.02
CA ALA A 231 7.30 0.95 -12.53
C ALA A 231 8.38 0.75 -11.47
N ARG A 232 8.15 1.25 -10.25
CA ARG A 232 9.12 1.17 -9.15
C ARG A 232 9.31 -0.26 -8.65
N THR A 233 8.23 -1.04 -8.55
CA THR A 233 8.30 -2.46 -8.19
C THR A 233 9.14 -3.23 -9.20
N GLU A 234 8.89 -3.06 -10.50
CA GLU A 234 9.66 -3.77 -11.52
C GLU A 234 11.14 -3.36 -11.52
N LYS A 235 11.41 -2.05 -11.41
CA LYS A 235 12.75 -1.51 -11.35
C LYS A 235 13.56 -2.14 -10.21
N ASP A 236 13.02 -2.14 -9.00
CA ASP A 236 13.74 -2.62 -7.82
C ASP A 236 13.91 -4.14 -7.84
N MET A 237 12.85 -4.88 -8.20
CA MET A 237 12.91 -6.33 -8.32
C MET A 237 13.96 -6.76 -9.35
N ASP A 238 13.93 -6.19 -10.56
CA ASP A 238 14.87 -6.53 -11.62
C ASP A 238 16.32 -6.14 -11.25
N THR A 239 16.49 -4.95 -10.67
CA THR A 239 17.82 -4.43 -10.30
C THR A 239 18.45 -5.24 -9.18
N TYR A 240 17.73 -5.40 -8.06
CA TYR A 240 18.31 -5.96 -6.85
C TYR A 240 18.38 -7.48 -6.88
N ILE A 241 17.48 -8.20 -7.58
CA ILE A 241 17.65 -9.64 -7.84
C ILE A 241 18.90 -9.89 -8.68
N LYS A 242 19.15 -9.07 -9.71
CA LYS A 242 20.38 -9.16 -10.51
C LYS A 242 21.62 -8.93 -9.66
N MET A 243 21.62 -7.92 -8.78
CA MET A 243 22.72 -7.67 -7.84
C MET A 243 22.94 -8.85 -6.89
N LEU A 244 21.88 -9.38 -6.27
CA LEU A 244 21.94 -10.56 -5.40
C LEU A 244 22.59 -11.75 -6.11
N ARG A 245 22.15 -12.05 -7.33
CA ARG A 245 22.70 -13.15 -8.15
C ARG A 245 24.17 -12.94 -8.47
N ASN A 246 24.54 -11.73 -8.89
CA ASN A 246 25.92 -11.41 -9.24
C ASN A 246 26.85 -11.55 -8.04
N ALA A 247 26.39 -11.07 -6.88
CA ALA A 247 27.19 -11.01 -5.68
C ALA A 247 27.28 -12.39 -4.99
N TRP A 248 26.18 -13.14 -4.91
CA TRP A 248 26.05 -14.34 -4.06
C TRP A 248 25.86 -15.66 -4.79
N SER A 249 25.58 -15.66 -6.10
CA SER A 249 25.30 -16.88 -6.87
C SER A 249 26.32 -17.18 -7.97
N ARG A 250 27.37 -16.35 -8.13
CA ARG A 250 28.43 -16.59 -9.12
C ARG A 250 29.54 -17.46 -8.53
N GLY A 251 29.80 -18.59 -9.17
CA GLY A 251 30.92 -19.48 -8.87
C GLY A 251 30.60 -20.59 -7.86
N PRO A 252 31.43 -21.65 -7.82
CA PRO A 252 31.32 -22.68 -6.80
C PRO A 252 31.68 -22.08 -5.43
N THR A 253 30.81 -22.28 -4.45
CA THR A 253 31.13 -22.05 -3.03
C THR A 253 31.11 -23.37 -2.29
N THR A 254 32.06 -23.57 -1.39
CA THR A 254 32.10 -24.71 -0.47
C THR A 254 31.32 -24.46 0.81
N ASP A 255 30.96 -23.20 1.10
CA ASP A 255 30.17 -22.83 2.28
C ASP A 255 28.69 -23.27 2.10
N PRO A 256 28.19 -24.19 2.94
CA PRO A 256 26.80 -24.63 2.88
C PRO A 256 25.79 -23.50 3.05
N ALA A 257 26.08 -22.50 3.88
CA ALA A 257 25.17 -21.38 4.13
C ALA A 257 25.04 -20.49 2.89
N GLN A 258 26.16 -20.16 2.26
CA GLN A 258 26.16 -19.42 0.99
C GLN A 258 25.48 -20.21 -0.13
N LYS A 259 25.70 -21.54 -0.22
CA LYS A 259 25.03 -22.40 -1.21
C LYS A 259 23.52 -22.39 -1.03
N ALA A 260 23.03 -22.53 0.20
CA ALA A 260 21.60 -22.46 0.51
C ALA A 260 21.01 -21.09 0.17
N PHE A 261 21.72 -20.00 0.49
CA PHE A 261 21.25 -18.65 0.17
C PHE A 261 21.22 -18.39 -1.35
N ALA A 262 22.20 -18.88 -2.11
CA ALA A 262 22.18 -18.80 -3.57
C ALA A 262 20.96 -19.52 -4.18
N GLN A 263 20.55 -20.67 -3.60
CA GLN A 263 19.32 -21.36 -4.02
C GLN A 263 18.07 -20.53 -3.72
N GLN A 264 17.99 -19.86 -2.57
CA GLN A 264 16.89 -18.96 -2.22
C GLN A 264 16.77 -17.79 -3.21
N ILE A 265 17.89 -17.16 -3.56
CA ILE A 265 17.93 -16.10 -4.59
C ILE A 265 17.41 -16.64 -5.94
N GLY A 266 17.79 -17.86 -6.32
CA GLY A 266 17.31 -18.53 -7.53
C GLY A 266 15.79 -18.76 -7.53
N LYS A 267 15.23 -19.16 -6.39
CA LYS A 267 13.78 -19.30 -6.20
C LYS A 267 13.05 -17.97 -6.34
N LEU A 268 13.51 -16.93 -5.63
CA LEU A 268 12.93 -15.58 -5.71
C LEU A 268 12.94 -15.05 -7.15
N ASN A 269 14.06 -15.19 -7.87
CA ASN A 269 14.15 -14.80 -9.27
C ASN A 269 13.11 -15.56 -10.13
N SER A 270 12.97 -16.86 -9.93
CA SER A 270 12.02 -17.67 -10.69
C SER A 270 10.57 -17.26 -10.42
N GLU A 271 10.23 -17.03 -9.16
CA GLU A 271 8.90 -16.54 -8.76
C GLU A 271 8.61 -15.14 -9.32
N TRP A 272 9.59 -14.23 -9.25
CA TRP A 272 9.45 -12.90 -9.86
C TRP A 272 9.21 -12.98 -11.37
N MET A 273 9.94 -13.83 -12.09
CA MET A 273 9.75 -14.00 -13.53
C MET A 273 8.38 -14.60 -13.87
N LYS A 274 7.85 -15.51 -13.06
CA LYS A 274 6.47 -16.01 -13.22
C LYS A 274 5.45 -14.90 -12.95
N GLU A 275 5.66 -14.14 -11.89
CA GLU A 275 4.78 -13.05 -11.49
C GLU A 275 4.71 -11.95 -12.55
N LYS A 276 5.85 -11.57 -13.13
CA LYS A 276 5.95 -10.55 -14.19
C LYS A 276 5.21 -10.93 -15.48
N ARG A 277 5.09 -12.23 -15.80
CA ARG A 277 4.33 -12.71 -16.96
C ARG A 277 2.82 -12.47 -16.84
N ASN A 278 2.33 -12.31 -15.61
CA ASN A 278 0.95 -11.96 -15.38
C ASN A 278 0.80 -10.44 -15.35
N PRO A 279 0.01 -9.84 -16.26
CA PRO A 279 -0.20 -8.41 -16.25
C PRO A 279 -0.73 -7.93 -14.91
N TRP A 280 -0.09 -6.94 -14.31
CA TRP A 280 -0.64 -6.26 -13.14
C TRP A 280 -1.78 -5.38 -13.65
N ARG A 281 -3.02 -5.83 -13.42
CA ARG A 281 -4.22 -5.08 -13.80
C ARG A 281 -4.64 -4.15 -12.68
N LYS A 282 -5.17 -2.99 -13.04
CA LYS A 282 -5.82 -2.08 -12.09
C LYS A 282 -6.97 -2.81 -11.41
N PRO A 283 -7.00 -2.84 -10.06
CA PRO A 283 -8.03 -3.58 -9.35
C PRO A 283 -9.39 -2.85 -9.29
N TRP A 284 -9.46 -1.54 -9.52
CA TRP A 284 -10.71 -0.74 -9.62
C TRP A 284 -11.28 -0.69 -11.04
#